data_AF-K9YWS9-F1
#
_entry.id   AF-K9YWS9-F1
#
_cell.length_a   1.000
_cell.length_b   1.000
_cell.length_c   1.000
_cell.angle_alpha   90.00
_cell.angle_beta   90.00
_cell.angle_gamma   90.00
#
_symmetry.space_group_name_H-M   'P 1'
#
loop_
_entity.id
_entity.type
_entity.pdbx_description
1 polymer ?
#
loop_
_entity_poly.entity_id
_entity_poly.type
_entity_poly.pdbx_seq_one_letter_code
_entity_poly.pdbx_strand_id
1 'polypeptide(L)'
;MSKYVPARVAQEQLGVSLRTLLRWDEAGKIETIRTPNGQRRYNVESVLNSYKSEKSILLYARVSSYSQKPDLERQADFLLTRFPNGELVKEIASGLNFKRKKLRSLLERVLAGDVSMVVVCHKDRLARFGVELIQWLCERQGCQLVVLQQSHLSPEREMVEDILAIIHVFSCRLYGLRKYKKPIREDLHSVSNGTNQRTTPSSQEVGQTESESL
;
A
#
# COMPACT_ATOMS: atom_id res chain seq x y z
N MET A 1 6.91 -25.96 5.23
CA MET A 1 7.21 -27.19 6.00
C MET A 1 7.51 -26.76 7.42
N SER A 2 6.66 -27.14 8.38
CA SER A 2 6.85 -26.77 9.78
C SER A 2 8.13 -27.42 10.33
N LYS A 3 9.06 -26.62 10.84
CA LYS A 3 10.36 -27.11 11.31
C LYS A 3 10.28 -27.54 12.77
N TYR A 4 10.26 -28.85 13.03
CA TYR A 4 10.29 -29.40 14.38
C TYR A 4 11.71 -29.44 14.95
N VAL A 5 11.93 -28.75 16.08
CA VAL A 5 13.26 -28.58 16.69
C VAL A 5 13.37 -29.27 18.07
N PRO A 6 14.58 -29.62 18.54
CA PRO A 6 14.80 -30.12 19.89
C PRO A 6 14.43 -29.09 20.97
N ALA A 7 14.14 -29.57 22.18
CA ALA A 7 13.77 -28.73 23.32
C ALA A 7 14.72 -27.55 23.55
N ARG A 8 16.04 -27.81 23.52
CA ARG A 8 17.07 -26.77 23.72
C ARG A 8 16.96 -25.62 22.73
N VAL A 9 16.78 -25.94 21.45
CA VAL A 9 16.62 -24.94 20.39
C VAL A 9 15.30 -24.18 20.56
N ALA A 10 14.23 -24.87 20.93
CA ALA A 10 12.95 -24.22 21.22
C ALA A 10 13.04 -23.27 22.43
N GLN A 11 13.77 -23.63 23.48
CA GLN A 11 14.01 -22.77 24.64
C GLN A 11 14.78 -21.50 24.25
N GLU A 12 15.83 -21.62 23.44
CA GLU A 12 16.62 -20.49 22.96
C GLU A 12 15.78 -19.58 22.04
N GLN A 13 14.98 -20.15 21.14
CA GLN A 13 14.18 -19.37 20.19
C GLN A 13 12.96 -18.69 20.83
N LEU A 14 12.31 -19.35 21.80
CA LEU A 14 11.12 -18.82 22.48
C LEU A 14 11.47 -18.07 23.77
N GLY A 15 12.71 -18.13 24.23
CA GLY A 15 13.16 -17.48 25.47
C GLY A 15 12.51 -18.06 26.73
N VAL A 16 12.12 -19.34 26.73
CA VAL A 16 11.38 -19.97 27.83
C VAL A 16 12.11 -21.17 28.45
N SER A 17 11.75 -21.51 29.68
CA SER A 17 12.28 -22.70 30.35
C SER A 17 11.70 -24.00 29.78
N LEU A 18 12.41 -25.12 29.97
CA LEU A 18 11.92 -26.46 29.60
C LEU A 18 10.58 -26.79 30.28
N ARG A 19 10.41 -26.39 31.54
CA ARG A 19 9.15 -26.55 32.29
C ARG A 19 7.99 -25.83 31.61
N THR A 20 8.23 -24.66 31.05
CA THR A 20 7.23 -23.88 30.31
C THR A 20 6.83 -24.60 29.02
N LEU A 21 7.79 -25.13 28.26
CA LEU A 21 7.52 -25.90 27.04
C LEU A 21 6.71 -27.17 27.33
N LEU A 22 7.04 -27.90 28.40
CA LEU A 22 6.29 -29.09 28.80
C LEU A 22 4.86 -28.75 29.22
N ARG A 23 4.68 -27.67 30.00
CA ARG A 23 3.35 -27.19 30.37
C ARG A 23 2.54 -26.76 29.15
N TRP A 24 3.16 -26.11 28.17
CA TRP A 24 2.49 -25.71 26.93
C TRP A 24 2.09 -26.91 26.09
N ASP A 25 2.92 -27.94 26.03
CA ASP A 25 2.63 -29.19 25.33
C ASP A 25 1.47 -29.95 26.02
N GLU A 26 1.50 -30.07 27.35
CA GLU A 26 0.40 -30.63 28.15
C GLU A 26 -0.91 -29.85 27.98
N ALA A 27 -0.82 -28.53 27.83
CA ALA A 27 -1.96 -27.66 27.59
C ALA A 27 -2.36 -27.55 26.10
N GLY A 28 -1.68 -28.25 25.18
CA GLY A 28 -1.94 -28.20 23.73
C GLY A 28 -1.63 -26.85 23.05
N LYS A 29 -0.83 -25.97 23.68
CA LYS A 29 -0.47 -24.63 23.18
C LYS A 29 0.72 -24.63 22.21
N ILE A 30 1.48 -25.72 22.15
CA ILE A 30 2.60 -25.91 21.22
C ILE A 30 2.43 -27.26 20.54
N GLU A 31 2.55 -27.31 19.22
CA GLU A 31 2.52 -28.58 18.49
C GLU A 31 3.82 -29.34 18.72
N THR A 32 3.72 -30.60 19.10
CA THR A 32 4.87 -31.47 19.30
C THR A 32 4.73 -32.78 18.53
N ILE A 33 5.88 -33.33 18.12
CA ILE A 33 5.96 -34.70 17.58
C ILE A 33 6.91 -35.51 18.44
N ARG A 34 6.71 -36.83 18.45
CA ARG A 34 7.66 -37.77 19.05
C ARG A 34 8.42 -38.48 17.95
N THR A 35 9.73 -38.52 18.10
CA THR A 35 10.60 -39.37 17.29
C THR A 35 10.40 -40.85 17.65
N PRO A 36 10.81 -41.79 16.80
CA PRO A 36 10.77 -43.23 17.11
C PRO A 36 11.49 -43.58 18.43
N ASN A 37 12.52 -42.82 18.80
CA ASN A 37 13.25 -42.95 20.06
C ASN A 37 12.55 -42.27 21.26
N GLY A 38 11.29 -41.86 21.12
CA GLY A 38 10.49 -41.24 22.18
C GLY A 38 10.84 -39.78 22.52
N GLN A 39 11.82 -39.17 21.85
CA GLN A 39 12.20 -37.77 22.10
C GLN A 39 11.16 -36.81 21.50
N ARG A 40 10.72 -35.82 22.30
CA ARG A 40 9.83 -34.75 21.85
C ARG A 40 10.57 -33.73 20.98
N ARG A 41 9.93 -33.29 19.91
CA ARG A 41 10.34 -32.16 19.07
C ARG A 41 9.20 -31.15 19.02
N TYR A 42 9.55 -29.87 19.06
CA TYR A 42 8.62 -28.76 19.21
C TYR A 42 8.52 -27.96 17.91
N ASN A 43 7.30 -27.60 17.51
CA ASN A 43 7.06 -26.64 16.45
C ASN A 43 7.09 -25.23 17.03
N VAL A 44 8.23 -24.55 16.93
CA VAL A 44 8.37 -23.17 17.45
C VAL A 44 7.47 -22.19 16.69
N GLU A 45 7.22 -22.45 15.41
CA GLU A 45 6.33 -21.64 14.58
C GLU A 45 4.88 -21.72 15.07
N SER A 46 4.42 -22.84 15.64
CA SER A 46 3.04 -22.95 16.13
C SER A 46 2.77 -21.94 17.24
N VAL A 47 3.75 -21.73 18.12
CA VAL A 47 3.65 -20.78 19.22
C VAL A 47 3.77 -19.34 18.72
N LEU A 48 4.77 -19.05 17.87
CA LEU A 48 4.91 -17.74 17.25
C LEU A 48 3.66 -17.34 16.45
N ASN A 49 3.03 -18.29 15.76
CA ASN A 49 1.78 -18.06 15.04
C ASN A 49 0.57 -17.95 15.97
N SER A 50 0.56 -18.63 17.12
CA SER A 50 -0.48 -18.44 18.14
C SER A 50 -0.40 -17.08 18.84
N TYR A 51 0.79 -16.47 18.90
CA TYR A 51 1.01 -15.10 19.38
C TYR A 51 0.85 -14.04 18.29
N LYS A 52 0.86 -14.41 17.01
CA LYS A 52 0.30 -13.55 15.96
C LYS A 52 -1.19 -13.48 16.24
N SER A 53 -1.59 -12.40 16.92
CA SER A 53 -2.96 -11.98 17.18
C SER A 53 -3.87 -12.41 16.03
N GLU A 54 -5.05 -12.96 16.35
CA GLU A 54 -6.05 -13.33 15.33
C GLU A 54 -6.12 -12.23 14.28
N LYS A 55 -5.54 -12.52 13.11
CA LYS A 55 -5.34 -11.53 12.07
C LYS A 55 -6.70 -10.89 11.76
N SER A 56 -6.79 -9.58 11.88
CA SER A 56 -8.07 -8.87 11.81
C SER A 56 -8.68 -8.98 10.42
N ILE A 57 -10.01 -9.03 10.36
CA ILE A 57 -10.78 -8.86 9.12
C ILE A 57 -11.10 -7.38 9.00
N LEU A 58 -10.65 -6.72 7.93
CA LEU A 58 -10.96 -5.31 7.67
C LEU A 58 -12.09 -5.18 6.66
N LEU A 59 -13.11 -4.40 7.00
CA LEU A 59 -14.23 -4.08 6.13
C LEU A 59 -14.04 -2.65 5.64
N TYR A 60 -13.89 -2.45 4.34
CA TYR A 60 -13.58 -1.13 3.78
C TYR A 60 -14.74 -0.61 2.93
N ALA A 61 -15.32 0.52 3.35
CA ALA A 61 -16.40 1.21 2.67
C ALA A 61 -15.95 2.62 2.24
N ARG A 62 -16.35 3.04 1.04
CA ARG A 62 -15.95 4.33 0.49
C ARG A 62 -17.05 4.99 -0.33
N VAL A 63 -17.10 6.32 -0.29
CA VAL A 63 -17.80 7.15 -1.27
C VAL A 63 -16.91 8.32 -1.71
N SER A 64 -17.19 8.93 -2.86
CA SER A 64 -16.34 10.03 -3.36
C SER A 64 -16.59 11.37 -2.68
N SER A 65 -17.82 11.62 -2.24
CA SER A 65 -18.23 12.91 -1.65
C SER A 65 -19.11 12.75 -0.41
N TYR A 66 -19.19 13.81 0.39
CA TYR A 66 -19.96 13.80 1.63
C TYR A 66 -21.47 13.68 1.40
N SER A 67 -21.99 14.15 0.25
CA SER A 67 -23.41 14.00 -0.11
C SER A 67 -23.83 12.54 -0.27
N GLN A 68 -22.87 11.65 -0.53
CA GLN A 68 -23.09 10.21 -0.64
C GLN A 68 -22.94 9.47 0.71
N LYS A 69 -22.84 10.19 1.84
CA LYS A 69 -22.77 9.59 3.17
C LYS A 69 -23.87 8.55 3.45
N PRO A 70 -25.15 8.72 3.02
CA PRO A 70 -26.16 7.68 3.20
C PRO A 70 -25.77 6.35 2.53
N ASP A 71 -25.09 6.41 1.39
CA ASP A 71 -24.59 5.22 0.70
C ASP A 71 -23.43 4.56 1.44
N LEU A 72 -22.53 5.37 2.02
CA LEU A 72 -21.43 4.89 2.84
C LEU A 72 -21.94 4.09 4.06
N GLU A 73 -23.01 4.57 4.71
CA GLU A 73 -23.62 3.85 5.84
C GLU A 73 -24.29 2.55 5.37
N ARG A 74 -25.03 2.55 4.24
CA ARG A 74 -25.58 1.32 3.66
C ARG A 74 -24.51 0.27 3.35
N GLN A 75 -23.38 0.70 2.78
CA GLN A 75 -22.23 -0.18 2.53
C GLN A 75 -21.66 -0.75 3.83
N ALA A 76 -21.51 0.10 4.84
CA ALA A 76 -21.02 -0.30 6.16
C ALA A 76 -21.93 -1.34 6.83
N ASP A 77 -23.23 -1.09 6.86
CA ASP A 77 -24.21 -2.01 7.45
C ASP A 77 -24.24 -3.35 6.70
N PHE A 78 -24.16 -3.32 5.37
CA PHE A 78 -24.08 -4.53 4.56
C PHE A 78 -22.83 -5.36 4.87
N LEU A 79 -21.66 -4.71 4.96
CA LEU A 79 -20.41 -5.38 5.30
C LEU A 79 -20.46 -5.99 6.70
N LEU A 80 -20.96 -5.25 7.69
CA LEU A 80 -21.11 -5.73 9.07
C LEU A 80 -22.10 -6.89 9.18
N THR A 81 -23.18 -6.88 8.40
CA THR A 81 -24.15 -7.98 8.36
C THR A 81 -23.50 -9.28 7.87
N ARG A 82 -22.54 -9.21 6.94
CA ARG A 82 -21.83 -10.39 6.40
C ARG A 82 -20.63 -10.79 7.25
N PHE A 83 -19.97 -9.83 7.87
CA PHE A 83 -18.77 -10.02 8.67
C PHE A 83 -18.90 -9.26 10.01
N PRO A 84 -19.70 -9.77 10.96
CA PRO A 84 -19.98 -9.05 12.21
C PRO A 84 -18.76 -8.84 13.11
N ASN A 85 -17.74 -9.68 12.97
CA ASN A 85 -16.48 -9.57 13.72
C ASN A 85 -15.41 -8.73 12.99
N GLY A 86 -15.76 -8.13 11.85
CA GLY A 86 -14.85 -7.32 11.05
C GLY A 86 -14.71 -5.90 11.56
N GLU A 87 -13.51 -5.35 11.47
CA GLU A 87 -13.22 -3.96 11.80
C GLU A 87 -13.59 -3.06 10.61
N LEU A 88 -14.61 -2.21 10.82
CA LEU A 88 -15.14 -1.33 9.77
C LEU A 88 -14.32 -0.04 9.61
N VAL A 89 -13.92 0.24 8.38
CA VAL A 89 -13.20 1.43 7.96
C VAL A 89 -14.02 2.17 6.88
N LYS A 90 -14.57 3.34 7.26
CA LYS A 90 -15.36 4.21 6.36
C LYS A 90 -14.53 5.38 5.83
N GLU A 91 -14.46 5.63 4.54
CA GLU A 91 -13.72 6.76 3.97
C GLU A 91 -14.52 7.58 2.94
N ILE A 92 -14.36 8.90 2.96
CA ILE A 92 -14.96 9.82 1.98
C ILE A 92 -13.83 10.46 1.19
N ALA A 93 -13.62 10.00 -0.03
CA ALA A 93 -12.62 10.52 -0.98
C ALA A 93 -12.74 9.81 -2.33
N SER A 94 -12.29 10.46 -3.41
CA SER A 94 -12.25 9.85 -4.76
C SER A 94 -11.43 8.56 -4.79
N GLY A 95 -11.90 7.59 -5.57
CA GLY A 95 -11.19 6.33 -5.81
C GLY A 95 -9.91 6.47 -6.62
N LEU A 96 -9.64 7.64 -7.23
CA LEU A 96 -8.37 7.98 -7.88
C LEU A 96 -7.28 8.40 -6.88
N ASN A 97 -7.65 8.78 -5.65
CA ASN A 97 -6.71 9.30 -4.67
C ASN A 97 -6.03 8.17 -3.87
N PHE A 98 -4.85 7.72 -4.29
CA PHE A 98 -4.08 6.71 -3.52
C PHE A 98 -3.43 7.24 -2.23
N LYS A 99 -3.48 8.56 -1.96
CA LYS A 99 -2.94 9.18 -0.74
C LYS A 99 -3.98 9.29 0.39
N ARG A 100 -5.15 8.68 0.20
CA ARG A 100 -6.21 8.54 1.20
C ARG A 100 -5.67 7.95 2.51
N LYS A 101 -5.96 8.61 3.64
CA LYS A 101 -5.38 8.27 4.94
C LYS A 101 -5.79 6.86 5.38
N LYS A 102 -7.06 6.49 5.21
CA LYS A 102 -7.57 5.20 5.69
C LYS A 102 -7.16 4.05 4.77
N LEU A 103 -7.17 4.27 3.45
CA LEU A 103 -6.57 3.31 2.51
C LEU A 103 -5.09 3.06 2.84
N ARG A 104 -4.30 4.12 3.08
CA ARG A 104 -2.88 3.97 3.40
C ARG A 104 -2.67 3.19 4.70
N SER A 105 -3.42 3.52 5.75
CA SER A 105 -3.37 2.78 7.03
C SER A 105 -3.77 1.31 6.86
N LEU A 106 -4.78 1.02 6.04
CA LEU A 106 -5.17 -0.36 5.70
C LEU A 106 -4.00 -1.10 5.02
N LEU A 107 -3.34 -0.49 4.03
CA LEU A 107 -2.20 -1.11 3.35
C LEU A 107 -1.00 -1.30 4.29
N GLU A 108 -0.73 -0.34 5.18
CA GLU A 108 0.33 -0.46 6.20
C GLU A 108 0.07 -1.65 7.13
N ARG A 109 -1.19 -1.88 7.54
CA ARG A 109 -1.57 -3.06 8.35
C ARG A 109 -1.48 -4.37 7.58
N VAL A 110 -1.85 -4.37 6.30
CA VAL A 110 -1.65 -5.54 5.43
C VAL A 110 -0.16 -5.88 5.31
N LEU A 111 0.71 -4.87 5.13
CA LEU A 111 2.16 -5.04 5.08
C LEU A 111 2.77 -5.51 6.40
N ALA A 112 2.21 -5.10 7.54
CA ALA A 112 2.60 -5.59 8.86
C ALA A 112 2.22 -7.07 9.08
N GLY A 113 1.30 -7.61 8.27
CA GLY A 113 0.80 -8.98 8.39
C GLY A 113 -0.31 -9.13 9.45
N ASP A 114 -0.86 -8.03 9.94
CA ASP A 114 -1.90 -7.98 10.99
C ASP A 114 -3.30 -8.32 10.46
N VAL A 115 -3.46 -8.37 9.13
CA VAL A 115 -4.75 -8.48 8.45
C VAL A 115 -4.83 -9.82 7.72
N SER A 116 -5.91 -10.56 7.95
CA SER A 116 -6.17 -11.84 7.26
C SER A 116 -6.99 -11.62 6.00
N MET A 117 -7.89 -10.66 6.04
CA MET A 117 -8.85 -10.43 4.98
C MET A 117 -9.21 -8.95 4.91
N VAL A 118 -9.28 -8.44 3.69
CA VAL A 118 -9.88 -7.14 3.38
C VAL A 118 -11.15 -7.39 2.57
N VAL A 119 -12.28 -6.90 3.05
CA VAL A 119 -13.58 -7.07 2.41
C VAL A 119 -14.09 -5.72 1.92
N VAL A 120 -14.52 -5.69 0.66
CA VAL A 120 -15.14 -4.52 0.03
C VAL A 120 -16.42 -4.91 -0.70
N CYS A 121 -17.38 -3.99 -0.78
CA CYS A 121 -18.60 -4.24 -1.58
C CYS A 121 -18.27 -4.35 -3.08
N HIS A 122 -17.36 -3.49 -3.57
CA HIS A 122 -16.92 -3.45 -4.96
C HIS A 122 -15.44 -3.13 -5.08
N LYS A 123 -14.82 -3.56 -6.18
CA LYS A 123 -13.43 -3.23 -6.53
C LYS A 123 -13.20 -1.71 -6.52
N ASP A 124 -14.17 -0.95 -7.02
CA ASP A 124 -14.09 0.50 -7.16
C ASP A 124 -14.16 1.28 -5.84
N ARG A 125 -14.60 0.62 -4.75
CA ARG A 125 -14.54 1.19 -3.40
C ARG A 125 -13.09 1.25 -2.95
N LEU A 126 -12.28 0.25 -3.29
CA LEU A 126 -10.86 0.22 -2.97
C LEU A 126 -10.09 1.27 -3.77
N ALA A 127 -10.15 1.19 -5.11
CA ALA A 127 -9.51 2.14 -6.02
C ALA A 127 -10.15 2.08 -7.41
N ARG A 128 -10.05 3.16 -8.20
CA ARG A 128 -10.53 3.16 -9.60
C ARG A 128 -9.67 2.32 -10.54
N PHE A 129 -8.36 2.30 -10.28
CA PHE A 129 -7.37 1.52 -11.01
C PHE A 129 -6.46 0.81 -10.02
N GLY A 130 -5.64 -0.14 -10.49
CA GLY A 130 -4.62 -0.77 -9.65
C GLY A 130 -5.18 -1.65 -8.53
N VAL A 131 -6.44 -2.09 -8.63
CA VAL A 131 -7.03 -3.02 -7.65
C VAL A 131 -6.29 -4.36 -7.71
N GLU A 132 -5.90 -4.80 -8.90
CA GLU A 132 -5.11 -6.00 -9.14
C GLU A 132 -3.73 -5.92 -8.46
N LEU A 133 -3.12 -4.73 -8.45
CA LEU A 133 -1.85 -4.49 -7.74
C LEU A 133 -2.04 -4.59 -6.22
N ILE A 134 -3.11 -4.01 -5.70
CA ILE A 134 -3.43 -4.11 -4.27
C ILE A 134 -3.75 -5.56 -3.89
N GLN A 135 -4.51 -6.28 -4.72
CA GLN A 135 -4.81 -7.69 -4.52
C GLN A 135 -3.52 -8.52 -4.44
N TRP A 136 -2.62 -8.36 -5.41
CA TRP A 136 -1.33 -9.04 -5.40
C TRP A 136 -0.51 -8.73 -4.13
N LEU A 137 -0.55 -7.49 -3.66
CA LEU A 137 0.12 -7.09 -2.42
C LEU A 137 -0.47 -7.80 -1.20
N CYS A 138 -1.80 -7.87 -1.11
CA CYS A 138 -2.49 -8.60 -0.03
C CYS A 138 -2.09 -10.08 -0.05
N GLU A 139 -2.13 -10.72 -1.21
CA GLU A 139 -1.80 -12.15 -1.36
C GLU A 139 -0.36 -12.44 -0.90
N ARG A 140 0.59 -11.54 -1.18
CA ARG A 140 2.00 -11.66 -0.74
C ARG A 140 2.16 -11.68 0.78
N GLN A 141 1.24 -11.04 1.51
CA GLN A 141 1.25 -10.99 2.98
C GLN A 141 0.31 -12.01 3.63
N GLY A 142 -0.25 -12.93 2.84
CA GLY A 142 -1.24 -13.89 3.31
C GLY A 142 -2.52 -13.21 3.79
N CYS A 143 -2.91 -12.12 3.11
CA CYS A 143 -4.18 -11.42 3.26
C CYS A 143 -5.04 -11.67 2.01
N GLN A 144 -6.31 -12.03 2.19
CA GLN A 144 -7.25 -12.22 1.07
C GLN A 144 -8.05 -10.95 0.80
N LEU A 145 -8.12 -10.51 -0.46
CA LEU A 145 -9.07 -9.45 -0.87
C LEU A 145 -10.38 -10.09 -1.32
N VAL A 146 -11.48 -9.81 -0.62
CA VAL A 146 -12.82 -10.31 -0.91
C VAL A 146 -13.70 -9.18 -1.43
N VAL A 147 -14.33 -9.40 -2.58
CA VAL A 147 -15.24 -8.45 -3.22
C VAL A 147 -16.63 -9.07 -3.29
N LEU A 148 -17.62 -8.45 -2.64
CA LEU A 148 -18.97 -9.01 -2.50
C LEU A 148 -19.89 -8.80 -3.73
N GLN A 149 -19.44 -8.01 -4.73
CA GLN A 149 -20.10 -7.80 -6.03
C GLN A 149 -21.60 -7.46 -5.96
N GLN A 150 -22.00 -6.43 -5.20
CA GLN A 150 -23.38 -5.95 -5.20
C GLN A 150 -23.71 -5.00 -6.35
N SER A 151 -23.98 -5.49 -7.56
CA SER A 151 -24.23 -4.72 -8.80
C SER A 151 -25.18 -3.50 -8.75
N HIS A 152 -25.93 -3.26 -7.68
CA HIS A 152 -26.97 -2.22 -7.59
C HIS A 152 -26.53 -0.85 -7.05
N LEU A 153 -25.25 -0.68 -6.67
CA LEU A 153 -24.70 0.61 -6.20
C LEU A 153 -23.62 1.17 -7.13
N SER A 154 -23.77 0.99 -8.45
CA SER A 154 -22.87 1.58 -9.45
C SER A 154 -23.02 3.11 -9.43
N PRO A 155 -21.98 3.88 -9.03
CA PRO A 155 -22.09 5.32 -8.97
C PRO A 155 -21.60 5.88 -10.30
N GLU A 156 -22.50 5.89 -11.28
CA GLU A 156 -22.28 6.54 -12.60
C GLU A 156 -21.71 7.95 -12.43
N ARG A 157 -22.24 8.69 -11.46
CA ARG A 157 -21.75 10.02 -11.09
C ARG A 157 -20.28 10.02 -10.66
N GLU A 158 -19.86 9.10 -9.81
CA GLU A 158 -18.45 9.02 -9.39
C GLU A 158 -17.55 8.68 -10.58
N MET A 159 -18.00 7.81 -11.48
CA MET A 159 -17.24 7.46 -12.69
C MET A 159 -17.07 8.68 -13.61
N VAL A 160 -18.11 9.48 -13.82
CA VAL A 160 -18.04 10.72 -14.60
C VAL A 160 -17.09 11.73 -13.94
N GLU A 161 -17.22 11.92 -12.62
CA GLU A 161 -16.33 12.80 -11.85
C GLU A 161 -14.85 12.37 -11.98
N ASP A 162 -14.58 11.06 -11.90
CA ASP A 162 -13.24 10.51 -12.04
C ASP A 162 -12.70 10.67 -13.48
N ILE A 163 -13.54 10.48 -14.52
CA ILE A 163 -13.15 10.76 -15.92
C ILE A 163 -12.81 12.23 -16.13
N LEU A 164 -13.65 13.15 -15.65
CA LEU A 164 -13.40 14.59 -15.76
C LEU A 164 -12.11 14.99 -15.05
N ALA A 165 -11.84 14.42 -13.87
CA ALA A 165 -10.60 14.65 -13.14
C ALA A 165 -9.37 14.17 -13.93
N ILE A 166 -9.44 13.00 -14.57
CA ILE A 166 -8.38 12.48 -15.44
C ILE A 166 -8.14 13.42 -16.62
N ILE A 167 -9.20 13.77 -17.36
CA ILE A 167 -9.12 14.67 -18.52
C ILE A 167 -8.51 16.02 -18.11
N HIS A 168 -8.92 16.57 -16.97
CA HIS A 168 -8.38 17.82 -16.45
C HIS A 168 -6.88 17.73 -16.18
N VAL A 169 -6.41 16.70 -15.46
CA VAL A 169 -4.98 16.50 -15.17
C VAL A 169 -4.16 16.37 -16.45
N PHE A 170 -4.64 15.60 -17.44
CA PHE A 170 -3.97 15.47 -18.72
C PHE A 170 -3.99 16.77 -19.52
N SER A 171 -5.09 17.52 -19.50
CA SER A 171 -5.22 18.82 -20.19
C SER A 171 -4.23 19.84 -19.62
N CYS A 172 -4.12 19.96 -18.30
CA CYS A 172 -3.13 20.82 -17.65
C CYS A 172 -1.69 20.42 -18.01
N ARG A 173 -1.38 19.12 -18.01
CA ARG A 173 -0.05 18.61 -18.40
C ARG A 173 0.26 18.91 -19.87
N LEU A 174 -0.68 18.68 -20.78
CA LEU A 174 -0.54 19.00 -22.20
C LEU A 174 -0.34 20.50 -22.43
N TYR A 175 -1.07 21.35 -21.71
CA TYR A 175 -0.90 22.80 -21.78
C TYR A 175 0.47 23.24 -21.26
N GLY A 176 0.92 22.65 -20.14
CA GLY A 176 2.27 22.86 -19.61
C GLY A 176 3.34 22.51 -20.64
N LEU A 177 3.24 21.34 -21.28
CA LEU A 177 4.17 20.91 -22.32
C LEU A 177 4.17 21.84 -23.55
N ARG A 178 3.02 22.43 -23.92
CA ARG A 178 2.95 23.46 -24.97
C ARG A 178 3.66 24.76 -24.55
N LYS A 179 3.54 25.15 -23.28
CA LYS A 179 4.26 26.30 -22.72
C LYS A 179 5.78 26.08 -22.70
N TYR A 180 6.27 24.85 -22.46
CA TYR A 180 7.70 24.54 -22.52
C TYR A 180 8.21 24.34 -23.96
N LYS A 181 7.38 23.86 -24.90
CA LYS A 181 7.79 23.69 -26.31
C LYS A 181 8.09 25.01 -27.04
N LYS A 182 7.49 26.14 -26.64
CA LYS A 182 7.79 27.47 -27.20
C LYS A 182 9.21 27.97 -26.83
N PRO A 183 9.58 28.09 -25.54
CA PRO A 183 10.92 28.49 -25.13
C PRO A 183 11.99 27.47 -25.54
N ILE A 184 11.72 26.15 -25.51
CA ILE A 184 12.69 25.16 -26.01
C ILE A 184 12.96 25.35 -27.52
N ARG A 185 11.94 25.71 -28.32
CA ARG A 185 12.14 26.04 -29.74
C ARG A 185 12.90 27.35 -29.91
N GLU A 186 12.56 28.38 -29.14
CA GLU A 186 13.25 29.68 -29.17
C GLU A 186 14.73 29.56 -28.72
N ASP A 187 15.02 28.73 -27.71
CA ASP A 187 16.37 28.39 -27.24
C ASP A 187 17.13 27.54 -28.25
N LEU A 188 16.48 26.59 -28.94
CA LEU A 188 17.12 25.84 -30.03
C LEU A 188 17.45 26.74 -31.23
N HIS A 189 16.62 27.75 -31.52
CA HIS A 189 16.87 28.74 -32.58
C HIS A 189 17.94 29.78 -32.18
N SER A 190 18.08 30.12 -30.90
CA SER A 190 19.16 30.99 -30.41
C SER A 190 20.52 30.29 -30.41
N VAL A 191 20.55 28.99 -30.12
CA VAL A 191 21.77 28.16 -30.20
C VAL A 191 22.21 27.94 -31.66
N SER A 192 21.28 27.81 -32.62
CA SER A 192 21.64 27.67 -34.05
C SER A 192 22.16 28.96 -34.69
N ASN A 193 21.83 30.13 -34.13
CA ASN A 193 22.27 31.43 -34.64
C ASN A 193 23.57 31.94 -33.99
N GLY A 194 24.11 31.22 -32.99
CA GLY A 194 25.31 31.62 -32.24
C GLY A 194 26.65 31.04 -32.73
N THR A 195 26.68 30.22 -33.78
CA THR A 195 27.92 29.50 -34.18
C THR A 195 28.73 30.19 -35.29
N ASN A 196 28.41 31.43 -35.67
CA ASN A 196 29.18 32.13 -36.70
C ASN A 196 29.87 33.39 -36.15
N GLN A 197 30.91 33.17 -35.34
CA GLN A 197 32.07 34.05 -35.27
C GLN A 197 33.20 33.31 -34.54
N ARG A 198 34.14 32.77 -35.31
CA ARG A 198 35.47 32.40 -34.85
C ARG A 198 36.49 33.13 -35.71
N THR A 199 37.60 33.51 -35.05
CA THR A 199 38.87 34.09 -35.55
C THR A 199 38.88 35.63 -35.54
N THR A 200 39.83 36.32 -34.91
CA THR A 200 41.23 36.00 -34.52
C THR A 200 41.70 36.80 -33.27
N PRO A 201 42.75 36.35 -32.56
CA PRO A 201 43.31 37.06 -31.40
C PRO A 201 44.27 38.19 -31.83
N SER A 202 44.27 39.31 -31.09
CA SER A 202 45.29 40.35 -31.16
C SER A 202 45.62 40.85 -29.75
N SER A 203 46.87 40.58 -29.39
CA SER A 203 47.80 41.09 -28.37
C SER A 203 47.48 42.34 -27.53
N GLN A 204 48.00 42.30 -26.29
CA GLN A 204 48.35 43.41 -25.36
C GLN A 204 47.14 44.13 -24.71
N GLU A 205 47.07 44.48 -23.42
CA GLU A 205 48.04 44.65 -22.31
C GLU A 205 47.24 44.71 -20.97
N VAL A 206 47.82 44.13 -19.91
CA VAL A 206 47.95 44.61 -18.50
C VAL A 206 46.77 45.29 -17.75
N GLY A 207 46.53 44.81 -16.51
CA GLY A 207 46.01 45.60 -15.37
C GLY A 207 44.78 45.00 -14.69
N GLN A 208 44.93 44.19 -13.64
CA GLN A 208 44.90 44.56 -12.20
C GLN A 208 43.47 44.64 -11.59
N THR A 209 43.28 43.84 -10.51
CA THR A 209 42.44 44.06 -9.29
C THR A 209 40.92 44.25 -9.50
N GLU A 210 39.97 43.73 -8.72
CA GLU A 210 39.89 43.46 -7.28
C GLU A 210 38.51 42.78 -6.99
N SER A 211 38.39 42.10 -5.84
CA SER A 211 37.22 41.95 -4.92
C SER A 211 35.78 42.28 -5.41
N GLU A 212 34.68 41.64 -5.02
CA GLU A 212 34.31 41.04 -3.73
C GLU A 212 32.91 40.36 -3.84
N SER A 213 32.66 39.51 -2.86
CA SER A 213 31.42 38.90 -2.38
C SER A 213 30.12 39.74 -2.41
N LEU A 214 28.99 39.08 -2.67
CA LEU A 214 28.03 38.60 -1.65
C LEU A 214 26.97 37.68 -2.27
#